data_AF-A0A1H3RA35-F1
#
_entry.id   AF-A0A1H3RA35-F1
#
_cell.length_a   1.000
_cell.length_b   1.000
_cell.length_c   1.000
_cell.angle_alpha   90.00
_cell.angle_beta   90.00
_cell.angle_gamma   90.00
#
_symmetry.space_group_name_H-M   'P 1'
#
loop_
_entity.id
_entity.type
_entity.pdbx_description
1 polymer ?
#
loop_
_entity_poly.entity_id
_entity_poly.type
_entity_poly.pdbx_seq_one_letter_code
_entity_poly.pdbx_strand_id
1 'polypeptide(L)'
;MSMVELLGQWSWGASGWLAIGLGIALAYIVFGIAGFGTALVAGPVLILFMPLSKIVPLLVLLDFVAAFGNLLPSRRDVDRSELFRLLPCMALGCTLGVIFLLNLKSDVLLLLMGLFISAYAVYSLWVKARPKALVAGWAIPMGTVGGMFGALFGSGGFLYAIYLNSRLPKDAARATQSALISCSTVIRLGLFAIAGVYAQLPLLMLALCLLPMMALGLWVGRRLTMKLSREAFVRLVTWLVLASGIALIGRYLGT
;
A
#
# COMPACT_ATOMS: atom_id res chain seq x y z
N MET A 1 2.08 -21.76 22.87
CA MET A 1 2.33 -22.23 21.50
C MET A 1 3.75 -21.89 21.12
N SER A 2 4.52 -22.86 20.65
CA SER A 2 5.89 -22.63 20.16
C SER A 2 5.90 -21.86 18.82
N MET A 3 7.02 -21.22 18.46
CA MET A 3 7.16 -20.54 17.16
C MET A 3 6.91 -21.50 15.98
N VAL A 4 7.34 -22.75 16.13
CA VAL A 4 7.16 -23.82 15.13
C VAL A 4 5.69 -24.18 14.98
N GLU A 5 4.91 -24.26 16.05
CA GLU A 5 3.46 -24.49 15.99
C GLU A 5 2.70 -23.35 15.31
N LEU A 6 3.08 -22.10 15.60
CA LEU A 6 2.44 -20.93 15.00
C LEU A 6 2.72 -20.84 13.49
N LEU A 7 3.95 -21.16 13.08
CA LEU A 7 4.33 -21.18 11.67
C LEU A 7 3.83 -22.43 10.94
N GLY A 8 3.69 -23.56 11.64
CA GLY A 8 3.15 -24.81 11.12
C GLY A 8 1.68 -24.75 10.71
N GLN A 9 0.96 -23.69 11.08
CA GLN A 9 -0.38 -23.41 10.54
C GLN A 9 -0.36 -22.98 9.08
N TRP A 10 0.79 -22.54 8.56
CA TRP A 10 0.98 -22.24 7.15
C TRP A 10 1.53 -23.48 6.44
N SER A 11 0.76 -24.05 5.52
CA SER A 11 1.12 -25.28 4.80
C SER A 11 2.16 -25.10 3.69
N TRP A 12 2.94 -24.01 3.72
CA TRP A 12 3.84 -23.65 2.63
C TRP A 12 5.15 -24.42 2.70
N GLY A 13 5.55 -25.03 1.57
CA GLY A 13 6.90 -25.56 1.39
C GLY A 13 7.96 -24.45 1.29
N ALA A 14 9.23 -24.84 1.20
CA ALA A 14 10.36 -23.90 1.09
C ALA A 14 10.22 -22.91 -0.09
N SER A 15 9.69 -23.38 -1.23
CA SER A 15 9.40 -22.54 -2.39
C SER A 15 8.36 -21.45 -2.11
N GLY A 16 7.34 -21.76 -1.29
CA GLY A 16 6.32 -20.79 -0.89
C GLY A 16 6.88 -19.69 0.02
N TRP A 17 7.70 -20.07 1.01
CA TRP A 17 8.40 -19.12 1.87
C TRP A 17 9.33 -18.20 1.07
N LEU A 18 10.08 -18.75 0.11
CA LEU A 18 10.92 -17.97 -0.78
C LEU A 18 10.11 -16.99 -1.64
N ALA A 19 9.00 -17.44 -2.25
CA ALA A 19 8.15 -16.60 -3.08
C ALA A 19 7.54 -15.43 -2.28
N ILE A 20 7.03 -15.70 -1.06
CA ILE A 20 6.48 -14.67 -0.17
C ILE A 20 7.59 -13.70 0.24
N GLY A 21 8.75 -14.20 0.67
CA GLY A 21 9.88 -13.36 1.07
C GLY A 21 10.37 -12.44 -0.05
N LEU A 22 10.49 -12.97 -1.28
CA LEU A 22 10.85 -12.18 -2.45
C LEU A 22 9.76 -11.15 -2.82
N GLY A 23 8.48 -11.54 -2.78
CA GLY A 23 7.37 -10.62 -2.99
C GLY A 23 7.37 -9.45 -2.00
N ILE A 24 7.65 -9.73 -0.73
CA ILE A 24 7.81 -8.71 0.31
C ILE A 24 9.03 -7.83 0.02
N ALA A 25 10.20 -8.40 -0.26
CA ALA A 25 11.39 -7.60 -0.55
C ALA A 25 11.17 -6.66 -1.74
N LEU A 26 10.59 -7.16 -2.84
CA LEU A 26 10.23 -6.34 -4.01
C LEU A 26 9.24 -5.24 -3.65
N ALA A 27 8.20 -5.55 -2.88
CA ALA A 27 7.23 -4.56 -2.43
C ALA A 27 7.86 -3.46 -1.57
N TYR A 28 8.82 -3.79 -0.71
CA TYR A 28 9.50 -2.80 0.13
C TYR A 28 10.61 -2.04 -0.59
N ILE A 29 11.18 -2.55 -1.68
CA ILE A 29 11.98 -1.74 -2.62
C ILE A 29 11.10 -0.63 -3.19
N VAL A 30 9.91 -0.99 -3.66
CA VAL A 30 8.95 -0.03 -4.21
C VAL A 30 8.50 0.97 -3.16
N PHE A 31 8.12 0.49 -1.98
CA PHE A 31 7.72 1.34 -0.87
C PHE A 31 8.82 2.31 -0.45
N GLY A 32 10.08 1.88 -0.39
CA GLY A 32 11.21 2.76 -0.06
C GLY A 32 11.42 3.91 -1.06
N ILE A 33 10.96 3.76 -2.31
CA ILE A 33 11.13 4.76 -3.38
C ILE A 33 9.85 5.60 -3.58
N ALA A 34 8.69 4.95 -3.56
CA ALA A 34 7.40 5.58 -3.82
C ALA A 34 6.74 6.11 -2.54
N GLY A 35 6.92 5.42 -1.41
CA GLY A 35 6.27 5.66 -0.12
C GLY A 35 4.91 4.95 0.03
N PHE A 36 4.46 4.17 -0.96
CA PHE A 36 3.17 3.46 -0.95
C PHE A 36 3.22 2.27 -1.92
N GLY A 37 2.13 1.50 -2.01
CA GLY A 37 1.95 0.47 -3.04
C GLY A 37 2.48 -0.92 -2.67
N THR A 38 2.74 -1.19 -1.39
CA THR A 38 3.19 -2.51 -0.93
C THR A 38 2.22 -3.61 -1.32
N ALA A 39 0.92 -3.41 -1.10
CA ALA A 39 -0.11 -4.37 -1.51
C ALA A 39 -0.29 -4.49 -3.03
N LEU A 40 0.02 -3.44 -3.80
CA LEU A 40 -0.02 -3.52 -5.27
C LEU A 40 1.07 -4.43 -5.84
N VAL A 41 2.21 -4.53 -5.15
CA VAL A 41 3.36 -5.32 -5.58
C VAL A 41 3.35 -6.70 -4.94
N ALA A 42 3.15 -6.79 -3.63
CA ALA A 42 3.10 -8.06 -2.90
C ALA A 42 1.79 -8.81 -3.13
N GLY A 43 0.66 -8.11 -3.33
CA GLY A 43 -0.67 -8.70 -3.43
C GLY A 43 -0.78 -9.82 -4.48
N PRO A 44 -0.38 -9.59 -5.75
CA PRO A 44 -0.44 -10.62 -6.79
C PRO A 44 0.36 -11.89 -6.47
N VAL A 45 1.46 -11.77 -5.71
CA VAL A 45 2.28 -12.92 -5.29
C VAL A 45 1.68 -13.61 -4.08
N LEU A 46 1.35 -12.85 -3.03
CA LEU A 46 0.90 -13.40 -1.75
C LEU A 46 -0.50 -14.02 -1.86
N ILE A 47 -1.32 -13.60 -2.83
CA ILE A 47 -2.66 -14.17 -2.99
C ILE A 47 -2.66 -15.62 -3.46
N LEU A 48 -1.53 -16.10 -3.98
CA LEU A 48 -1.34 -17.53 -4.27
C LEU A 48 -1.27 -18.38 -3.00
N PHE A 49 -1.02 -17.74 -1.84
CA PHE A 49 -0.71 -18.42 -0.58
C PHE A 49 -1.72 -18.14 0.53
N MET A 50 -2.40 -16.98 0.50
CA MET A 50 -3.35 -16.58 1.54
C MET A 50 -4.37 -15.55 1.01
N PRO A 51 -5.55 -15.39 1.66
CA PRO A 51 -6.55 -14.43 1.20
C PRO A 51 -6.14 -12.97 1.44
N LEU A 52 -6.65 -12.05 0.63
CA LEU A 52 -6.38 -10.60 0.71
C LEU A 52 -6.65 -10.02 2.11
N SER A 53 -7.67 -10.54 2.81
CA SER A 53 -8.03 -10.16 4.18
C SER A 53 -6.94 -10.46 5.22
N LYS A 54 -5.98 -11.34 4.92
CA LYS A 54 -4.77 -11.56 5.73
C LYS A 54 -3.55 -10.80 5.19
N ILE A 55 -3.42 -10.71 3.87
CA ILE A 55 -2.29 -10.00 3.22
C ILE A 55 -2.26 -8.54 3.63
N VAL A 56 -3.39 -7.86 3.56
CA VAL A 56 -3.40 -6.41 3.73
C VAL A 56 -3.09 -6.00 5.17
N PRO A 57 -3.65 -6.62 6.23
CA PRO A 57 -3.25 -6.37 7.61
C PRO A 57 -1.79 -6.75 7.90
N LEU A 58 -1.29 -7.84 7.30
CA LEU A 58 0.14 -8.20 7.37
C LEU A 58 1.02 -7.08 6.84
N LEU A 59 0.69 -6.53 5.67
CA LEU A 59 1.42 -5.42 5.08
C LEU A 59 1.27 -4.14 5.90
N VAL A 60 0.13 -3.88 6.55
CA VAL A 60 0.00 -2.72 7.48
C VAL A 60 0.97 -2.80 8.63
N LEU A 61 1.17 -3.98 9.22
CA LEU A 61 2.14 -4.16 10.30
C LEU A 61 3.56 -3.82 9.82
N LEU A 62 3.94 -4.37 8.67
CA LEU A 62 5.25 -4.14 8.06
C LEU A 62 5.41 -2.66 7.62
N ASP A 63 4.37 -2.05 7.04
CA ASP A 63 4.34 -0.63 6.64
C ASP A 63 4.51 0.28 7.85
N PHE A 64 3.90 -0.07 8.99
CA PHE A 64 4.06 0.65 10.24
C PHE A 64 5.52 0.61 10.70
N VAL A 65 6.13 -0.57 10.76
CA VAL A 65 7.55 -0.68 11.12
C VAL A 65 8.46 0.06 10.13
N ALA A 66 8.18 -0.05 8.82
CA ALA A 66 8.95 0.60 7.76
C ALA A 66 8.87 2.14 7.84
N ALA A 67 7.68 2.71 8.03
CA ALA A 67 7.46 4.14 8.09
C ALA A 67 8.07 4.78 9.35
N PHE A 68 7.90 4.13 10.50
CA PHE A 68 8.38 4.65 11.79
C PHE A 68 9.85 4.33 12.07
N GLY A 69 10.42 3.29 11.44
CA GLY A 69 11.81 2.88 11.68
C GLY A 69 12.89 3.71 10.99
N ASN A 70 12.57 4.57 10.01
CA ASN A 70 13.60 5.37 9.31
C ASN A 70 13.10 6.50 8.36
N LEU A 71 11.79 6.76 8.28
CA LEU A 71 11.19 7.55 7.19
C LEU A 71 10.31 8.72 7.68
N LEU A 72 10.50 9.20 8.91
CA LEU A 72 9.78 10.41 9.35
C LEU A 72 10.24 11.60 8.51
N PRO A 73 9.34 12.24 7.74
CA PRO A 73 9.70 13.40 6.94
C PRO A 73 10.14 14.56 7.85
N SER A 74 10.96 15.45 7.30
CA SER A 74 11.20 16.76 7.91
C SER A 74 9.85 17.43 8.16
N ARG A 75 9.47 17.55 9.44
CA ARG A 75 8.17 18.09 9.87
C ARG A 75 7.95 19.55 9.42
N ARG A 76 9.02 20.20 8.94
CA ARG A 76 9.04 21.61 8.56
C ARG A 76 8.26 21.91 7.27
N ASP A 77 8.18 20.95 6.34
CA ASP A 77 7.56 21.18 5.02
C ASP A 77 6.12 20.66 4.92
N VAL A 78 5.59 20.09 6.00
CA VAL A 78 4.22 19.54 6.01
C VAL A 78 3.20 20.69 6.03
N ASP A 79 2.40 20.78 4.97
CA ASP A 79 1.25 21.68 4.92
C ASP A 79 0.12 21.13 5.81
N ARG A 80 -0.09 21.77 6.96
CA ARG A 80 -1.10 21.36 7.94
C ARG A 80 -2.53 21.58 7.46
N SER A 81 -2.76 22.59 6.62
CA SER A 81 -4.11 22.90 6.13
C SER A 81 -4.63 21.77 5.27
N GLU A 82 -3.83 21.32 4.30
CA GLU A 82 -4.19 20.22 3.42
C GLU A 82 -4.18 18.87 4.16
N LEU A 83 -3.26 18.68 5.11
CA LEU A 83 -3.24 17.48 5.97
C LEU A 83 -4.57 17.33 6.72
N PHE A 84 -4.98 18.34 7.50
CA PHE A 84 -6.22 18.28 8.29
C PHE A 84 -7.48 18.28 7.43
N ARG A 85 -7.42 18.78 6.19
CA ARG A 85 -8.54 18.69 5.25
C ARG A 85 -8.73 17.27 4.72
N LEU A 86 -7.64 16.56 4.42
CA LEU A 86 -7.70 15.19 3.89
C LEU A 86 -7.90 14.13 4.97
N LEU A 87 -7.36 14.35 6.17
CA LEU A 87 -7.35 13.37 7.25
C LEU A 87 -8.73 12.82 7.65
N PRO A 88 -9.79 13.62 7.87
CA PRO A 88 -11.10 13.08 8.25
C PRO A 88 -11.74 12.27 7.11
N CYS A 89 -11.64 12.76 5.87
CA CYS A 89 -12.13 12.04 4.69
C CYS A 89 -11.37 10.73 4.48
N MET A 90 -10.05 10.75 4.69
CA MET A 90 -9.20 9.56 4.68
C MET A 90 -9.57 8.57 5.78
N ALA A 91 -9.85 9.03 7.01
CA ALA A 91 -10.27 8.14 8.09
C ALA A 91 -11.58 7.43 7.74
N LEU A 92 -12.58 8.18 7.25
CA LEU A 92 -13.84 7.61 6.75
C LEU A 92 -13.59 6.60 5.63
N GLY A 93 -12.75 6.96 4.66
CA GLY A 93 -12.35 6.06 3.57
C GLY A 93 -11.70 4.78 4.09
N CYS A 94 -10.76 4.88 5.04
CA CYS A 94 -10.09 3.74 5.63
C CYS A 94 -11.09 2.81 6.33
N THR A 95 -12.04 3.38 7.09
CA THR A 95 -13.11 2.60 7.74
C THR A 95 -13.93 1.82 6.71
N LEU A 96 -14.38 2.48 5.64
CA LEU A 96 -15.11 1.80 4.55
C LEU A 96 -14.27 0.70 3.89
N GLY A 97 -12.99 0.99 3.62
CA GLY A 97 -12.07 0.02 3.02
C GLY A 97 -11.82 -1.20 3.90
N VAL A 98 -11.69 -1.03 5.23
CA VAL A 98 -11.56 -2.16 6.17
C VAL A 98 -12.85 -2.97 6.23
N ILE A 99 -14.01 -2.32 6.29
CA ILE A 99 -15.31 -3.01 6.27
C ILE A 99 -15.43 -3.85 4.99
N PHE A 100 -15.13 -3.27 3.84
CA PHE A 100 -15.16 -3.97 2.56
C PHE A 100 -14.15 -5.11 2.50
N LEU A 101 -12.92 -4.91 2.97
CA LEU A 101 -11.89 -5.94 2.99
C LEU A 101 -12.29 -7.18 3.80
N LEU A 102 -12.98 -6.97 4.93
CA LEU A 102 -13.33 -8.05 5.85
C LEU A 102 -14.66 -8.73 5.54
N ASN A 103 -15.56 -8.05 4.81
CA ASN A 103 -16.91 -8.55 4.54
C ASN A 103 -17.16 -8.95 3.08
N LEU A 104 -16.37 -8.46 2.12
CA LEU A 104 -16.51 -8.86 0.72
C LEU A 104 -15.86 -10.21 0.45
N LYS A 105 -16.42 -10.92 -0.53
CA LYS A 105 -15.82 -12.15 -1.06
C LYS A 105 -14.46 -11.85 -1.69
N SER A 106 -13.52 -12.77 -1.52
CA SER A 106 -12.15 -12.67 -2.06
C SER A 106 -12.11 -12.35 -3.56
N ASP A 107 -13.03 -12.94 -4.34
CA ASP A 107 -13.07 -12.76 -5.80
C ASP A 107 -13.47 -11.33 -6.19
N VAL A 108 -14.36 -10.70 -5.42
CA VAL A 108 -14.75 -9.30 -5.63
C VAL A 108 -13.60 -8.37 -5.27
N LEU A 109 -12.88 -8.64 -4.17
CA LEU A 109 -11.70 -7.86 -3.78
C LEU A 109 -10.59 -7.95 -4.84
N LEU A 110 -10.40 -9.13 -5.41
CA LEU A 110 -9.49 -9.38 -6.52
C LEU A 110 -9.83 -8.57 -7.76
N LEU A 111 -11.10 -8.59 -8.17
CA LEU A 111 -11.60 -7.81 -9.31
C LEU A 111 -11.40 -6.31 -9.06
N LEU A 112 -11.78 -5.82 -7.87
CA LEU A 112 -11.59 -4.42 -7.49
C LEU A 112 -10.11 -4.02 -7.51
N MET A 113 -9.21 -4.89 -7.04
CA MET A 113 -7.76 -4.66 -7.08
C MET A 113 -7.26 -4.57 -8.52
N GLY A 114 -7.67 -5.51 -9.38
CA GLY A 114 -7.29 -5.55 -10.79
C GLY A 114 -7.79 -4.32 -11.56
N LEU A 115 -9.06 -3.95 -11.38
CA LEU A 115 -9.66 -2.77 -12.00
C LEU A 115 -8.96 -1.48 -11.55
N PHE A 116 -8.73 -1.34 -10.25
CA PHE A 116 -8.07 -0.15 -9.70
C PHE A 116 -6.64 -0.03 -10.20
N ILE A 117 -5.85 -1.11 -10.16
CA ILE A 117 -4.49 -1.15 -10.68
C ILE A 117 -4.44 -0.79 -12.16
N SER A 118 -5.34 -1.37 -12.95
CA SER A 118 -5.37 -1.15 -14.39
C SER A 118 -5.74 0.29 -14.73
N ALA A 119 -6.79 0.82 -14.11
CA ALA A 119 -7.19 2.22 -14.27
C ALA A 119 -6.08 3.18 -13.83
N TYR A 120 -5.44 2.89 -12.70
CA TYR A 120 -4.30 3.67 -12.20
C TYR A 120 -3.14 3.68 -13.20
N ALA A 121 -2.73 2.51 -13.68
CA ALA A 121 -1.59 2.41 -14.57
C ALA A 121 -1.86 3.06 -15.93
N VAL A 122 -3.06 2.88 -16.50
CA VAL A 122 -3.48 3.60 -17.70
C VAL A 122 -3.41 5.11 -17.49
N TYR A 123 -3.99 5.61 -16.39
CA TYR A 123 -3.94 7.03 -16.06
C TYR A 123 -2.49 7.53 -15.92
N SER A 124 -1.64 6.81 -15.17
CA SER A 124 -0.25 7.17 -14.90
C SER A 124 0.62 7.20 -16.17
N LEU A 125 0.33 6.31 -17.12
CA LEU A 125 1.08 6.19 -18.38
C LEU A 125 0.60 7.17 -19.45
N TRP A 126 -0.69 7.45 -19.54
CA TRP A 126 -1.29 8.22 -20.63
C TRP A 126 -1.55 9.69 -20.26
N VAL A 127 -1.87 9.99 -19.00
CA VAL A 127 -2.18 11.35 -18.56
C VAL A 127 -0.88 12.09 -18.18
N LYS A 128 -0.31 12.80 -19.16
CA LYS A 128 0.84 13.71 -18.94
C LYS A 128 0.42 15.05 -18.34
N ALA A 129 -0.82 15.48 -18.59
CA ALA A 129 -1.37 16.74 -18.09
C ALA A 129 -1.82 16.56 -16.63
N ARG A 130 -1.08 17.16 -15.69
CA ARG A 130 -1.52 17.21 -14.29
C ARG A 130 -2.50 18.37 -14.12
N PRO A 131 -3.65 18.16 -13.45
CA PRO A 131 -4.54 19.26 -13.10
C PRO A 131 -3.74 20.34 -12.38
N LYS A 132 -3.78 21.57 -12.90
CA LYS A 132 -3.22 22.72 -12.21
C LYS A 132 -4.36 23.33 -11.39
N ALA A 133 -4.15 23.48 -10.08
CA ALA A 133 -5.07 24.13 -9.16
C ALA A 133 -6.45 23.43 -9.00
N LEU A 134 -6.46 22.17 -8.52
CA LEU A 134 -7.72 21.60 -8.02
C LEU A 134 -8.24 22.44 -6.85
N VAL A 135 -9.56 22.64 -6.80
CA VAL A 135 -10.19 23.33 -5.67
C VAL A 135 -10.12 22.48 -4.40
N ALA A 136 -10.16 23.15 -3.24
CA ALA A 136 -10.14 22.53 -1.92
C ALA A 136 -11.16 21.40 -1.71
N GLY A 137 -12.34 21.52 -2.33
CA GLY A 137 -13.40 20.52 -2.23
C GLY A 137 -13.00 19.13 -2.74
N TRP A 138 -12.00 19.03 -3.64
CA TRP A 138 -11.47 17.75 -4.10
C TRP A 138 -10.80 16.93 -3.00
N ALA A 139 -10.47 17.53 -1.85
CA ALA A 139 -10.00 16.78 -0.69
C ALA A 139 -11.02 15.75 -0.20
N ILE A 140 -12.32 15.98 -0.39
CA ILE A 140 -13.37 15.05 0.04
C ILE A 140 -13.28 13.74 -0.77
N PRO A 141 -13.48 13.74 -2.10
CA PRO A 141 -13.39 12.52 -2.88
C PRO A 141 -11.97 11.93 -2.86
N MET A 142 -10.92 12.75 -2.95
CA MET A 142 -9.54 12.24 -2.96
C MET A 142 -9.12 11.65 -1.61
N GLY A 143 -9.59 12.25 -0.52
CA GLY A 143 -9.40 11.75 0.84
C GLY A 143 -10.16 10.44 1.06
N THR A 144 -11.45 10.40 0.76
CA THR A 144 -12.29 9.22 1.00
C THR A 144 -11.93 8.05 0.10
N VAL A 145 -11.81 8.28 -1.23
CA VAL A 145 -11.40 7.23 -2.17
C VAL A 145 -9.95 6.82 -1.91
N GLY A 146 -9.06 7.79 -1.62
CA GLY A 146 -7.68 7.53 -1.20
C GLY A 146 -7.60 6.66 0.05
N GLY A 147 -8.39 6.96 1.08
CA GLY A 147 -8.46 6.17 2.30
C GLY A 147 -8.97 4.76 2.05
N MET A 148 -10.03 4.61 1.26
CA MET A 148 -10.64 3.33 0.94
C MET A 148 -9.69 2.41 0.16
N PHE A 149 -9.13 2.89 -0.94
CA PHE A 149 -8.16 2.11 -1.73
C PHE A 149 -6.81 1.97 -1.01
N GLY A 150 -6.47 2.90 -0.12
CA GLY A 150 -5.37 2.77 0.84
C GLY A 150 -5.57 1.61 1.80
N ALA A 151 -6.76 1.48 2.39
CA ALA A 151 -7.11 0.39 3.29
C ALA A 151 -7.27 -0.95 2.57
N LEU A 152 -7.79 -0.97 1.34
CA LEU A 152 -7.96 -2.19 0.54
C LEU A 152 -6.64 -2.69 -0.06
N PHE A 153 -5.86 -1.81 -0.69
CA PHE A 153 -4.73 -2.20 -1.55
C PHE A 153 -3.45 -1.40 -1.30
N GLY A 154 -3.33 -0.67 -0.18
CA GLY A 154 -2.11 0.08 0.16
C GLY A 154 -1.76 1.19 -0.83
N SER A 155 -2.75 1.72 -1.56
CA SER A 155 -2.54 2.54 -2.76
C SER A 155 -3.02 4.00 -2.66
N GLY A 156 -3.54 4.41 -1.49
CA GLY A 156 -4.08 5.76 -1.27
C GLY A 156 -3.07 6.89 -1.55
N GLY A 157 -1.77 6.61 -1.40
CA GLY A 157 -0.69 7.57 -1.67
C GLY A 157 -0.72 8.17 -3.08
N PHE A 158 -1.22 7.45 -4.08
CA PHE A 158 -1.35 7.96 -5.44
C PHE A 158 -2.42 9.05 -5.56
N LEU A 159 -3.59 8.86 -4.96
CA LEU A 159 -4.68 9.84 -5.00
C LEU A 159 -4.30 11.10 -4.22
N TYR A 160 -3.61 10.95 -3.10
CA TYR A 160 -3.01 12.08 -2.38
C TYR A 160 -1.97 12.81 -3.22
N ALA A 161 -1.15 12.08 -3.99
CA ALA A 161 -0.17 12.69 -4.89
C ALA A 161 -0.83 13.55 -5.96
N ILE A 162 -1.92 13.10 -6.60
CA ILE A 162 -2.64 13.89 -7.61
C ILE A 162 -3.13 15.20 -6.99
N TYR A 163 -3.83 15.10 -5.86
CA TYR A 163 -4.41 16.26 -5.21
C TYR A 163 -3.34 17.23 -4.72
N LEU A 164 -2.35 16.76 -3.95
CA LEU A 164 -1.34 17.63 -3.33
C LEU A 164 -0.42 18.26 -4.37
N ASN A 165 0.01 17.54 -5.40
CA ASN A 165 0.86 18.12 -6.46
C ASN A 165 0.13 19.18 -7.30
N SER A 166 -1.22 19.20 -7.28
CA SER A 166 -1.99 20.24 -7.96
C SER A 166 -2.12 21.54 -7.16
N ARG A 167 -1.85 21.49 -5.85
CA ARG A 167 -2.12 22.59 -4.90
C ARG A 167 -0.90 23.11 -4.15
N LEU A 168 0.12 22.28 -3.97
CA LEU A 168 1.31 22.61 -3.19
C LEU A 168 2.58 22.54 -4.06
N PRO A 169 3.62 23.32 -3.71
CA PRO A 169 4.97 23.11 -4.23
C PRO A 169 5.45 21.68 -3.99
N LYS A 170 6.39 21.21 -4.83
CA LYS A 170 6.86 19.81 -4.87
C LYS A 170 7.27 19.25 -3.51
N ASP A 171 8.00 20.01 -2.71
CA ASP A 171 8.54 19.53 -1.43
C ASP A 171 7.46 19.46 -0.36
N ALA A 172 6.59 20.48 -0.27
CA ALA A 172 5.43 20.48 0.62
C ALA A 172 4.43 19.37 0.26
N ALA A 173 4.14 19.18 -1.04
CA ALA A 173 3.28 18.09 -1.51
C ALA A 173 3.81 16.72 -1.07
N ARG A 174 5.12 16.50 -1.20
CA ARG A 174 5.77 15.25 -0.78
C ARG A 174 5.74 15.05 0.72
N ALA A 175 6.09 16.08 1.50
CA ALA A 175 6.09 16.00 2.96
C ALA A 175 4.68 15.71 3.50
N THR A 176 3.67 16.43 3.01
CA THR A 176 2.26 16.21 3.37
C THR A 176 1.76 14.83 2.94
N GLN A 177 2.13 14.36 1.74
CA GLN A 177 1.77 13.02 1.28
C GLN A 177 2.35 11.93 2.18
N SER A 178 3.64 12.02 2.53
CA SER A 178 4.27 11.07 3.47
C SER A 178 3.60 11.11 4.84
N ALA A 179 3.26 12.29 5.35
CA ALA A 179 2.52 12.43 6.61
C ALA A 179 1.15 11.75 6.55
N LEU A 180 0.39 11.95 5.47
CA LEU A 180 -0.91 11.28 5.26
C LEU A 180 -0.78 9.77 5.20
N ILE A 181 0.24 9.25 4.51
CA ILE A 181 0.47 7.80 4.44
C ILE A 181 0.77 7.25 5.83
N SER A 182 1.64 7.90 6.61
CA SER A 182 1.90 7.49 8.00
C SER A 182 0.64 7.52 8.87
N CYS A 183 -0.17 8.59 8.77
CA CYS A 183 -1.46 8.67 9.46
C CYS A 183 -2.43 7.57 9.01
N SER A 184 -2.51 7.29 7.71
CA SER A 184 -3.34 6.21 7.15
C SER A 184 -2.91 4.85 7.70
N THR A 185 -1.61 4.59 7.79
CA THR A 185 -1.08 3.34 8.36
C THR A 185 -1.48 3.19 9.82
N VAL A 186 -1.37 4.25 10.63
CA VAL A 186 -1.82 4.23 12.05
C VAL A 186 -3.33 3.98 12.14
N ILE A 187 -4.14 4.66 11.33
CA ILE A 187 -5.60 4.48 11.32
C ILE A 187 -5.95 3.04 10.92
N ARG A 188 -5.37 2.51 9.84
CA ARG A 188 -5.59 1.13 9.38
C ARG A 188 -5.16 0.12 10.43
N LEU A 189 -4.02 0.33 11.09
CA LEU A 189 -3.53 -0.51 12.18
C LEU A 189 -4.55 -0.53 13.33
N GLY A 190 -5.04 0.63 13.74
CA GLY A 190 -6.09 0.74 14.76
C GLY A 190 -7.38 0.04 14.37
N LEU A 191 -7.86 0.25 13.14
CA LEU A 191 -9.08 -0.38 12.62
C LEU A 191 -8.96 -1.92 12.58
N PHE A 192 -7.84 -2.47 12.11
CA PHE A 192 -7.62 -3.92 12.11
C PHE A 192 -7.45 -4.49 13.51
N ALA A 193 -6.88 -3.73 14.44
CA ALA A 193 -6.83 -4.11 15.85
C ALA A 193 -8.23 -4.18 16.47
N ILE A 194 -9.06 -3.16 16.25
CA ILE A 194 -10.45 -3.10 16.72
C ILE A 194 -11.28 -4.23 16.10
N ALA A 195 -11.07 -4.53 14.82
CA ALA A 195 -11.73 -5.64 14.12
C ALA A 195 -11.23 -7.03 14.58
N GLY A 196 -10.29 -7.12 15.51
CA GLY A 196 -9.79 -8.38 16.08
C GLY A 196 -8.86 -9.17 15.15
N VAL A 197 -8.46 -8.61 14.01
CA VAL A 197 -7.61 -9.31 13.02
C VAL A 197 -6.26 -9.71 13.61
N TYR A 198 -5.69 -8.85 14.45
CA TYR A 198 -4.40 -9.09 15.09
C TYR A 198 -4.46 -9.97 16.34
N ALA A 199 -5.65 -10.43 16.75
CA ALA A 199 -5.75 -11.47 17.77
C ALA A 199 -5.21 -12.83 17.27
N GLN A 200 -5.04 -12.98 15.95
CA GLN A 200 -4.45 -14.16 15.33
C GLN A 200 -2.92 -14.13 15.45
N LEU A 201 -2.38 -14.76 16.49
CA LEU A 201 -0.93 -14.90 16.71
C LEU A 201 -0.12 -15.41 15.49
N PRO A 202 -0.62 -16.35 14.66
CA PRO A 202 0.10 -16.81 13.46
C PRO A 202 0.39 -15.67 12.46
N LEU A 203 -0.50 -14.68 12.36
CA LEU A 203 -0.32 -13.53 11.47
C LEU A 203 0.77 -12.59 12.00
N LEU A 204 0.79 -12.34 13.31
CA LEU A 204 1.82 -11.53 13.96
C LEU A 204 3.21 -12.19 13.86
N MET A 205 3.27 -13.50 14.07
CA MET A 205 4.52 -14.26 13.92
C MET A 205 5.02 -14.23 12.47
N LEU A 206 4.12 -14.35 11.49
CA LEU A 206 4.47 -14.20 10.07
C LEU A 206 5.03 -12.81 9.78
N ALA A 207 4.42 -11.74 10.31
CA ALA A 207 4.93 -10.37 10.17
C ALA A 207 6.35 -10.25 10.73
N LEU A 208 6.61 -10.80 11.91
CA LEU A 208 7.92 -10.80 12.54
C LEU A 208 8.97 -11.52 11.67
N CYS A 209 8.62 -12.68 11.11
CA CYS A 209 9.51 -13.45 10.22
C CYS A 209 9.83 -12.73 8.90
N LEU A 210 8.95 -11.86 8.43
CA LEU A 210 9.12 -11.11 7.18
C LEU A 210 9.85 -9.77 7.36
N LEU A 211 10.09 -9.32 8.59
CA LEU A 211 10.86 -8.10 8.86
C LEU A 211 12.25 -8.06 8.19
N PRO A 212 13.06 -9.14 8.16
CA PRO A 212 14.34 -9.12 7.47
C PRO A 212 14.21 -8.84 5.97
N MET A 213 13.22 -9.44 5.31
CA MET A 213 12.98 -9.24 3.87
C MET A 213 12.45 -7.83 3.59
N MET A 214 11.58 -7.31 4.45
CA MET A 214 11.13 -5.92 4.42
C MET A 214 12.32 -4.96 4.56
N ALA A 215 13.18 -5.16 5.56
CA ALA A 215 14.35 -4.34 5.81
C ALA A 215 15.36 -4.38 4.65
N LEU A 216 15.61 -5.57 4.10
CA LEU A 216 16.43 -5.76 2.90
C LEU A 216 15.85 -4.99 1.72
N GLY A 217 14.54 -5.08 1.49
CA GLY A 217 13.84 -4.35 0.43
C GLY A 217 13.99 -2.84 0.58
N LEU A 218 13.78 -2.30 1.78
CA LEU A 218 13.99 -0.88 2.06
C LEU A 218 15.45 -0.44 1.83
N TRP A 219 16.41 -1.26 2.25
CA TRP A 219 17.84 -0.96 2.08
C TRP A 219 18.23 -0.92 0.59
N VAL A 220 17.82 -1.93 -0.20
CA VAL A 220 18.03 -1.96 -1.65
C VAL A 220 17.32 -0.79 -2.33
N GLY A 221 16.07 -0.52 -1.95
CA GLY A 221 15.28 0.60 -2.47
C GLY A 221 16.00 1.93 -2.33
N ARG A 222 16.52 2.24 -1.13
CA ARG A 222 17.29 3.48 -0.88
C ARG A 222 18.56 3.57 -1.74
N ARG A 223 19.26 2.46 -1.94
CA ARG A 223 20.47 2.41 -2.80
C ARG A 223 20.13 2.63 -4.27
N LEU A 224 18.98 2.12 -4.74
CA LEU A 224 18.52 2.30 -6.12
C LEU A 224 18.07 3.74 -6.39
N THR A 225 17.42 4.42 -5.44
CA THR A 225 17.05 5.84 -5.59
C THR A 225 18.27 6.75 -5.79
N MET A 226 19.45 6.33 -5.35
CA MET A 226 20.70 7.07 -5.58
C MET A 226 21.24 6.90 -7.01
N LYS A 227 20.77 5.91 -7.78
CA LYS A 227 21.27 5.58 -9.13
C LYS A 227 20.25 5.81 -10.25
N LEU A 228 18.95 5.71 -9.95
CA LEU A 228 17.84 5.87 -10.90
C LEU A 228 16.99 7.08 -10.54
N SER A 229 16.48 7.79 -11.55
CA SER A 229 15.47 8.81 -11.31
C SER A 229 14.20 8.13 -10.76
N ARG A 230 13.64 8.70 -9.69
CA ARG A 230 12.41 8.19 -9.04
C ARG A 230 11.28 7.96 -10.05
N GLU A 231 11.19 8.84 -11.05
CA GLU A 231 10.17 8.78 -12.09
C GLU A 231 10.31 7.55 -12.99
N ALA A 232 11.53 7.20 -13.40
CA ALA A 232 11.79 5.99 -14.19
C ALA A 232 11.45 4.72 -13.41
N PHE A 233 11.83 4.69 -12.12
CA PHE A 233 11.53 3.55 -11.26
C PHE A 233 10.03 3.36 -11.04
N VAL A 234 9.30 4.45 -10.68
CA VAL A 234 7.84 4.38 -10.50
C VAL A 234 7.14 3.95 -11.79
N ARG A 235 7.62 4.41 -12.96
CA ARG A 235 7.09 3.98 -14.26
C ARG A 235 7.30 2.50 -14.51
N LEU A 236 8.49 1.97 -14.25
CA LEU A 236 8.80 0.53 -14.38
C LEU A 236 7.86 -0.31 -13.50
N VAL A 237 7.73 0.07 -12.23
CA VAL A 237 6.83 -0.62 -11.30
C VAL A 237 5.39 -0.54 -11.76
N THR A 238 4.96 0.62 -12.26
CA THR A 238 3.60 0.80 -12.79
C THR A 238 3.30 -0.19 -13.91
N TRP A 239 4.25 -0.44 -14.82
CA TRP A 239 4.11 -1.45 -15.87
C TRP A 239 4.03 -2.88 -15.33
N LEU A 240 4.87 -3.23 -14.36
CA LEU A 240 4.85 -4.57 -13.74
C LEU A 240 3.52 -4.83 -13.00
N VAL A 241 3.06 -3.81 -12.28
CA VAL A 241 1.80 -3.85 -11.54
C VAL A 241 0.61 -3.90 -12.51
N LEU A 242 0.65 -3.17 -13.63
CA LEU A 242 -0.37 -3.27 -14.70
C LEU A 242 -0.45 -4.69 -15.28
N ALA A 243 0.69 -5.29 -15.62
CA ALA A 243 0.73 -6.66 -16.12
C ALA A 243 0.11 -7.64 -15.12
N SER A 244 0.41 -7.44 -13.82
CA SER A 244 -0.16 -8.23 -12.73
C SER A 244 -1.67 -8.02 -12.59
N GLY A 245 -2.14 -6.77 -12.71
CA GLY A 245 -3.56 -6.42 -12.66
C GLY A 245 -4.36 -7.05 -13.80
N ILE A 246 -3.84 -7.01 -15.03
CA ILE A 246 -4.47 -7.66 -16.20
C ILE A 246 -4.52 -9.18 -15.98
N ALA A 247 -3.45 -9.79 -15.49
CA ALA A 247 -3.41 -11.23 -15.20
C ALA A 247 -4.44 -11.63 -14.13
N LEU A 248 -4.63 -10.80 -13.08
CA LEU A 248 -5.64 -11.03 -12.06
C LEU A 248 -7.07 -10.92 -12.60
N ILE A 249 -7.35 -9.96 -13.48
CA ILE A 249 -8.65 -9.85 -14.15
C ILE A 249 -8.90 -11.07 -15.04
N GLY A 250 -7.90 -11.49 -15.84
CA GLY A 250 -7.99 -12.68 -16.67
C GLY A 250 -8.28 -13.95 -15.85
N ARG A 251 -7.65 -14.08 -14.67
CA ARG A 251 -7.92 -15.18 -13.74
C ARG A 251 -9.36 -15.16 -13.23
N TYR A 252 -9.89 -13.99 -12.85
CA TYR A 252 -11.27 -13.86 -12.38
C TYR A 252 -12.30 -14.17 -13.49
N LEU A 253 -12.04 -13.78 -14.74
CA LEU A 253 -12.93 -14.08 -15.86
C LEU A 253 -12.88 -15.55 -16.30
N GLY A 254 -11.82 -16.28 -15.95
CA GLY A 254 -11.65 -17.70 -16.24
C GLY A 254 -12.15 -18.66 -15.15
N THR A 255 -12.62 -18.13 -14.02
CA THR A 255 -13.27 -18.89 -12.92
C THR A 255 -14.78 -18.76 -13.01
#